data_AF-V4P7J1-F1
#
_entry.id   AF-V4P7J1-F1
#
_cell.length_a   1.000
_cell.length_b   1.000
_cell.length_c   1.000
_cell.angle_alpha   90.00
_cell.angle_beta   90.00
_cell.angle_gamma   90.00
#
_symmetry.space_group_name_H-M   'P 1'
#
loop_
_entity.id
_entity.type
_entity.pdbx_description
1 polymer ?
#
loop_
_entity_poly.entity_id
_entity_poly.type
_entity_poly.pdbx_seq_one_letter_code
_entity_poly.pdbx_strand_id
1 'polypeptide(L)'
;MTVFVCLALLFGGFVGYEKSSGGDLFGNAPWVIPFFTLFLIIGGLGISILWWQAIDEAQREAHKWAWYWGGSSGILLILPLFLTVRFGGDAAIERFAQSIGMGGHYFELGMLTVLGLTLLGYSVAWIIWWIRHR
;
A
#
# COMPACT_ATOMS: atom_id res chain seq x y z
N MET A 1 -10.97 9.61 -4.78
CA MET A 1 -10.41 9.16 -3.48
C MET A 1 -11.45 8.53 -2.55
N THR A 2 -12.61 9.16 -2.34
CA THR A 2 -13.67 8.69 -1.42
C THR A 2 -14.16 7.27 -1.70
N VAL A 3 -14.38 6.91 -2.97
CA VAL A 3 -14.93 5.59 -3.34
C VAL A 3 -13.99 4.43 -2.99
N PHE A 4 -12.67 4.59 -3.23
CA PHE A 4 -11.70 3.54 -2.90
C PHE A 4 -11.61 3.29 -1.39
N VAL A 5 -11.58 4.36 -0.61
CA VAL A 5 -11.58 4.27 0.86
C VAL A 5 -12.88 3.63 1.36
N CYS A 6 -14.04 3.99 0.82
CA CYS A 6 -15.31 3.35 1.15
C CYS A 6 -15.31 1.85 0.79
N LEU A 7 -14.78 1.45 -0.37
CA LEU A 7 -14.69 0.05 -0.77
C LEU A 7 -13.76 -0.75 0.16
N ALA A 8 -12.60 -0.17 0.53
CA ALA A 8 -11.68 -0.79 1.46
C ALA A 8 -12.29 -0.93 2.87
N LEU A 9 -13.01 0.09 3.36
CA LEU A 9 -13.70 0.06 4.64
C LEU A 9 -14.85 -0.94 4.67
N LEU A 10 -15.66 -1.00 3.60
CA LEU A 10 -16.74 -1.98 3.47
C LEU A 10 -16.19 -3.40 3.44
N PHE A 11 -15.08 -3.63 2.72
CA PHE A 11 -14.42 -4.92 2.68
C PHE A 11 -13.83 -5.31 4.05
N GLY A 12 -13.11 -4.40 4.70
CA GLY A 12 -12.59 -4.62 6.06
C GLY A 12 -13.69 -4.90 7.08
N GLY A 13 -14.80 -4.17 7.00
CA GLY A 13 -16.00 -4.39 7.82
C GLY A 13 -16.65 -5.74 7.54
N PHE A 14 -16.77 -6.15 6.28
CA PHE A 14 -17.29 -7.47 5.89
C PHE A 14 -16.42 -8.62 6.40
N VAL A 15 -15.10 -8.53 6.22
CA VAL A 15 -14.13 -9.52 6.74
C VAL A 15 -14.20 -9.59 8.27
N GLY A 16 -14.30 -8.44 8.94
CA GLY A 16 -14.47 -8.36 10.39
C GLY A 16 -15.79 -9.00 10.85
N TYR A 17 -16.88 -8.73 10.14
CA TYR A 17 -18.20 -9.31 10.41
C TYR A 17 -18.17 -10.83 10.30
N GLU A 18 -17.68 -11.40 9.18
CA GLU A 18 -17.55 -12.86 8.98
C GLU A 18 -16.77 -13.52 10.11
N LYS A 19 -15.64 -12.93 10.50
CA LYS A 19 -14.85 -13.43 11.64
C LYS A 19 -15.62 -13.38 12.97
N SER A 20 -16.44 -12.35 13.17
CA SER A 20 -17.21 -12.16 14.41
C SER A 20 -18.51 -12.98 14.48
N SER A 21 -19.12 -13.27 13.34
CA SER A 21 -20.39 -14.00 13.23
C SER A 21 -20.23 -15.51 13.35
N GLY A 22 -18.98 -16.01 13.37
CA GLY A 22 -18.67 -17.44 13.32
C GLY A 22 -18.90 -18.04 11.92
N GLY A 23 -19.01 -17.20 10.90
CA GLY A 23 -19.03 -17.62 9.51
C GLY A 23 -17.67 -18.21 9.10
N ASP A 24 -17.70 -19.15 8.14
CA ASP A 24 -16.49 -19.67 7.51
C ASP A 24 -16.62 -19.61 5.99
N LEU A 25 -17.06 -18.46 5.47
CA LEU A 25 -17.19 -18.25 4.04
C LEU A 25 -15.82 -18.40 3.34
N PHE A 26 -14.74 -17.96 3.99
CA PHE A 26 -13.39 -18.05 3.43
C PHE A 26 -12.83 -19.48 3.41
N GLY A 27 -13.20 -20.34 4.36
CA GLY A 27 -12.87 -21.77 4.33
C GLY A 27 -13.75 -22.58 3.38
N ASN A 28 -15.04 -22.27 3.33
CA ASN A 28 -16.02 -23.01 2.50
C ASN A 28 -16.02 -22.60 1.02
N ALA A 29 -15.58 -21.38 0.70
CA ALA A 29 -15.56 -20.84 -0.65
C ALA A 29 -14.21 -20.17 -0.96
N PRO A 30 -13.17 -20.95 -1.31
CA PRO A 30 -11.81 -20.43 -1.51
C PRO A 30 -11.69 -19.43 -2.66
N TRP A 31 -12.67 -19.39 -3.57
CA TRP A 31 -12.73 -18.43 -4.68
C TRP A 31 -13.15 -17.01 -4.24
N VAL A 32 -13.70 -16.84 -3.03
CA VAL A 32 -14.19 -15.54 -2.57
C VAL A 32 -13.04 -14.54 -2.44
N ILE A 33 -11.95 -14.92 -1.78
CA ILE A 33 -10.78 -14.03 -1.58
C ILE A 33 -10.22 -13.53 -2.92
N PRO A 34 -9.86 -14.38 -3.90
CA PRO A 34 -9.32 -13.91 -5.17
C PRO A 34 -10.35 -13.13 -5.98
N PHE A 35 -11.64 -13.52 -5.96
CA PHE A 35 -12.70 -12.76 -6.63
C PHE A 35 -12.81 -11.33 -6.09
N PHE A 36 -12.90 -11.16 -4.77
CA PHE A 36 -12.96 -9.84 -4.15
C PHE A 36 -11.68 -9.04 -4.36
N THR A 37 -10.52 -9.68 -4.27
CA THR A 37 -9.23 -9.05 -4.54
C THR A 37 -9.18 -8.50 -5.97
N LEU A 38 -9.59 -9.31 -6.96
CA LEU A 38 -9.64 -8.90 -8.36
C LEU A 38 -10.65 -7.76 -8.56
N PHE A 39 -11.82 -7.84 -7.94
CA PHE A 39 -12.83 -6.79 -7.98
C PHE A 39 -12.30 -5.45 -7.44
N LEU A 40 -11.60 -5.45 -6.30
CA LEU A 40 -10.99 -4.24 -5.73
C LEU A 40 -9.88 -3.67 -6.62
N ILE A 41 -9.07 -4.53 -7.25
CA ILE A 41 -8.02 -4.10 -8.20
C ILE A 41 -8.66 -3.43 -9.42
N ILE A 42 -9.62 -4.08 -10.07
CA ILE A 42 -10.27 -3.56 -11.28
C ILE A 42 -11.04 -2.27 -10.96
N GLY A 43 -11.82 -2.27 -9.88
CA GLY A 43 -12.57 -1.10 -9.44
C GLY A 43 -11.66 0.07 -9.08
N GLY A 44 -10.58 -0.19 -8.35
CA GLY A 44 -9.58 0.81 -7.98
C GLY A 44 -8.89 1.42 -9.21
N LEU A 45 -8.50 0.59 -10.18
CA LEU A 45 -7.92 1.04 -11.45
C LEU A 45 -8.92 1.88 -12.25
N GLY A 46 -10.16 1.41 -12.41
CA GLY A 46 -11.20 2.14 -13.13
C GLY A 46 -11.46 3.53 -12.53
N ILE A 47 -11.63 3.62 -11.21
CA ILE A 47 -11.82 4.90 -10.51
C ILE A 47 -10.59 5.80 -10.68
N SER A 48 -9.38 5.24 -10.60
CA SER A 48 -8.14 6.00 -10.77
C SER A 48 -8.01 6.57 -12.18
N ILE A 49 -8.39 5.81 -13.21
CA ILE A 49 -8.39 6.27 -14.61
C ILE A 49 -9.40 7.39 -14.81
N LEU A 50 -10.64 7.22 -14.34
CA LEU A 50 -11.69 8.24 -14.44
C LEU A 50 -11.26 9.54 -13.73
N TRP A 51 -10.65 9.39 -12.56
CA TRP A 51 -10.13 10.54 -11.81
C TRP A 51 -8.95 11.21 -12.54
N TRP A 52 -8.01 10.43 -13.10
CA TRP A 52 -6.88 10.92 -13.88
C TRP A 52 -7.29 11.74 -15.10
N GLN A 53 -8.38 11.34 -15.75
CA GLN A 53 -8.95 12.07 -16.89
C GLN A 53 -9.61 13.39 -16.49
N ALA A 54 -10.08 13.50 -15.25
CA ALA A 54 -10.81 14.67 -14.75
C ALA A 54 -9.90 15.77 -14.17
N ILE A 55 -8.67 15.43 -13.76
CA ILE A 55 -7.74 16.39 -13.15
C ILE A 55 -7.04 17.28 -14.18
N ASP A 56 -6.63 18.46 -13.73
CA ASP A 56 -5.88 19.42 -14.56
C ASP A 56 -4.46 18.92 -14.89
N GLU A 57 -3.76 19.62 -15.79
CA GLU A 57 -2.41 19.20 -16.20
C GLU A 57 -1.38 19.44 -15.09
N ALA A 58 -1.51 20.52 -14.31
CA ALA A 58 -0.60 20.84 -13.22
C ALA A 58 -0.61 19.73 -12.14
N GLN A 59 -1.79 19.24 -11.79
CA GLN A 59 -1.99 18.10 -10.91
C GLN A 59 -1.35 16.84 -11.51
N ARG A 60 -1.59 16.55 -12.80
CA ARG A 60 -0.97 15.38 -13.46
C ARG A 60 0.55 15.45 -13.44
N GLU A 61 1.13 16.62 -13.69
CA GLU A 61 2.58 16.82 -13.61
C GLU A 61 3.11 16.64 -12.19
N ALA A 62 2.41 17.17 -11.19
CA ALA A 62 2.76 16.95 -9.78
C ALA A 62 2.77 15.45 -9.44
N HIS A 63 1.75 14.69 -9.88
CA HIS A 63 1.66 13.25 -9.67
C HIS A 63 2.80 12.48 -10.38
N LYS A 64 3.07 12.80 -11.66
CA LYS A 64 4.17 12.19 -12.43
C LYS A 64 5.53 12.45 -11.78
N TRP A 65 5.77 13.71 -11.40
CA TRP A 65 7.03 14.13 -10.78
C TRP A 65 7.24 13.48 -9.40
N ALA A 66 6.20 13.48 -8.58
CA ALA A 66 6.21 12.86 -7.26
C ALA A 66 6.43 11.35 -7.33
N TRP A 67 5.81 10.67 -8.30
CA TRP A 67 6.05 9.24 -8.52
C TRP A 67 7.48 8.94 -8.96
N TYR A 68 7.98 9.67 -9.96
CA TYR A 68 9.33 9.43 -10.48
C TYR A 68 10.40 9.68 -9.42
N TRP A 69 10.38 10.85 -8.77
CA TRP A 69 11.43 11.22 -7.81
C TRP A 69 11.20 10.67 -6.41
N GLY A 70 9.96 10.68 -5.93
CA GLY A 70 9.61 10.27 -4.57
C GLY A 70 9.29 8.79 -4.46
N GLY A 71 8.33 8.32 -5.24
CA GLY A 71 7.88 6.92 -5.21
C GLY A 71 9.01 5.95 -5.54
N SER A 72 9.69 6.14 -6.67
CA SER A 72 10.77 5.25 -7.12
C SER A 72 11.99 5.27 -6.19
N SER A 73 12.34 6.43 -5.61
CA SER A 73 13.44 6.52 -4.65
C SER A 73 13.08 5.85 -3.31
N GLY A 74 11.82 5.95 -2.88
CA GLY A 74 11.31 5.19 -1.72
C GLY A 74 11.44 3.69 -1.91
N ILE A 75 11.17 3.17 -3.11
CA ILE A 75 11.40 1.76 -3.45
C ILE A 75 12.90 1.42 -3.43
N LEU A 76 13.77 2.31 -3.92
CA LEU A 76 15.22 2.09 -3.90
C LEU A 76 15.78 1.89 -2.48
N LEU A 77 15.19 2.56 -1.47
CA LEU A 77 15.56 2.40 -0.06
C LEU A 77 15.31 1.00 0.51
N ILE A 78 14.53 0.16 -0.20
CA ILE A 78 14.31 -1.24 0.19
C ILE A 78 15.57 -2.08 -0.04
N LEU A 79 16.38 -1.74 -1.04
CA LEU A 79 17.61 -2.48 -1.33
C LEU A 79 18.60 -2.49 -0.15
N PRO A 80 18.99 -1.35 0.46
CA PRO A 80 19.88 -1.39 1.62
C PRO A 80 19.26 -2.14 2.81
N LEU A 81 17.95 -2.02 3.06
CA LEU A 81 17.28 -2.81 4.11
C LEU A 81 17.39 -4.32 3.84
N PHE A 82 17.16 -4.74 2.60
CA PHE A 82 17.34 -6.12 2.17
C PHE A 82 18.79 -6.60 2.37
N LEU A 83 19.77 -5.78 1.98
CA LEU A 83 21.19 -6.12 2.18
C LEU A 83 21.54 -6.23 3.67
N THR A 84 21.02 -5.34 4.53
CA THR A 84 21.22 -5.43 5.98
C THR A 84 20.71 -6.76 6.54
N VAL A 85 19.50 -7.18 6.15
CA VAL A 85 18.96 -8.51 6.54
C VAL A 85 19.87 -9.62 6.02
N ARG A 86 20.26 -9.56 4.74
CA ARG A 86 21.05 -10.60 4.08
C ARG A 86 22.43 -10.79 4.71
N PHE A 87 23.02 -9.73 5.26
CA PHE A 87 24.37 -9.73 5.83
C PHE A 87 24.39 -9.75 7.37
N GLY A 88 23.35 -10.30 8.02
CA GLY A 88 23.36 -10.59 9.46
C GLY A 88 22.62 -9.58 10.35
N GLY A 89 21.78 -8.73 9.78
CA GLY A 89 20.86 -7.84 10.51
C GLY A 89 19.50 -8.47 10.82
N ASP A 90 19.34 -9.78 10.61
CA ASP A 90 18.11 -10.55 10.82
C ASP A 90 17.62 -10.48 12.27
N ALA A 91 18.51 -10.61 13.25
CA ALA A 91 18.15 -10.54 14.67
C ALA A 91 17.55 -9.17 15.08
N ALA A 92 18.01 -8.08 14.47
CA ALA A 92 17.46 -6.74 14.74
C ALA A 92 16.06 -6.58 14.15
N ILE A 93 15.86 -7.09 12.93
CA ILE A 93 14.56 -7.06 12.24
C ILE A 93 13.55 -7.98 12.93
N GLU A 94 13.97 -9.15 13.42
CA GLU A 94 13.12 -10.03 14.21
C GLU A 94 12.66 -9.36 15.50
N ARG A 95 13.58 -8.74 16.27
CA ARG A 95 13.22 -8.00 17.49
C ARG A 95 12.26 -6.85 17.20
N PHE A 96 12.47 -6.14 16.10
CA PHE A 96 11.57 -5.08 15.66
C PHE A 96 10.20 -5.62 15.27
N ALA A 97 10.15 -6.69 14.48
CA ALA A 97 8.89 -7.33 14.10
C ALA A 97 8.11 -7.79 15.33
N GLN A 98 8.78 -8.40 16.31
CA GLN A 98 8.17 -8.81 17.57
C GLN A 98 7.63 -7.61 18.37
N SER A 99 8.37 -6.49 18.45
CA SER A 99 7.95 -5.32 19.24
C SER A 99 6.70 -4.62 18.70
N ILE A 100 6.41 -4.77 17.40
CA ILE A 100 5.20 -4.24 16.75
C ILE A 100 4.11 -5.30 16.54
N GLY A 101 4.26 -6.50 17.12
CA GLY A 101 3.28 -7.58 16.99
C GLY A 101 3.24 -8.29 15.63
N MET A 102 4.28 -8.12 14.81
CA MET A 102 4.44 -8.73 13.48
C MET A 102 5.43 -9.90 13.48
N GLY A 103 5.75 -10.47 14.64
CA GLY A 103 6.61 -11.65 14.75
C GLY A 103 6.04 -12.81 13.93
N GLY A 104 6.83 -13.36 13.01
CA GLY A 104 6.38 -14.41 12.09
C GLY A 104 5.61 -13.93 10.85
N HIS A 105 5.24 -12.65 10.77
CA HIS A 105 4.53 -12.02 9.64
C HIS A 105 5.47 -11.19 8.77
N TYR A 106 6.63 -11.76 8.41
CA TYR A 106 7.71 -11.04 7.74
C TYR A 106 7.38 -10.62 6.31
N PHE A 107 6.53 -11.39 5.62
CA PHE A 107 6.09 -11.05 4.27
C PHE A 107 5.22 -9.79 4.29
N GLU A 108 4.23 -9.76 5.19
CA GLU A 108 3.34 -8.62 5.40
C GLU A 108 4.11 -7.39 5.88
N LEU A 109 5.07 -7.58 6.79
CA LEU A 109 5.97 -6.52 7.23
C LEU A 109 6.78 -5.94 6.07
N GLY A 110 7.29 -6.79 5.18
CA GLY A 110 7.98 -6.38 3.95
C GLY A 110 7.07 -5.57 3.03
N MET A 111 5.86 -6.06 2.76
CA MET A 111 4.85 -5.36 1.94
C MET A 111 4.51 -3.98 2.50
N LEU A 112 4.26 -3.88 3.81
CA LEU A 112 3.97 -2.62 4.49
C LEU A 112 5.16 -1.67 4.46
N THR A 113 6.38 -2.19 4.57
CA THR A 113 7.61 -1.37 4.50
C THR A 113 7.80 -0.77 3.11
N VAL A 114 7.65 -1.58 2.05
CA VAL A 114 7.71 -1.10 0.66
C VAL A 114 6.64 -0.04 0.40
N LEU A 115 5.40 -0.33 0.79
CA LEU A 115 4.29 0.60 0.62
C LEU A 115 4.54 1.91 1.39
N GLY A 116 4.96 1.82 2.66
CA GLY A 116 5.23 2.96 3.52
C GLY A 116 6.33 3.86 2.98
N LEU A 117 7.47 3.30 2.57
CA LEU A 117 8.58 4.07 2.01
C LEU A 117 8.23 4.70 0.66
N THR A 118 7.50 3.98 -0.19
CA THR A 118 7.03 4.51 -1.49
C THR A 118 6.09 5.70 -1.28
N LEU A 119 5.10 5.57 -0.38
CA LEU A 119 4.14 6.63 -0.08
C LEU A 119 4.80 7.83 0.61
N LEU A 120 5.76 7.59 1.51
CA LEU A 120 6.50 8.65 2.18
C LEU A 120 7.36 9.44 1.20
N GLY A 121 8.15 8.76 0.37
CA GLY A 121 8.96 9.39 -0.68
C GLY A 121 8.08 10.16 -1.66
N TYR A 122 6.99 9.54 -2.13
CA TYR A 122 5.99 10.18 -2.98
C TYR A 122 5.43 11.46 -2.35
N SER A 123 5.02 11.41 -1.08
CA SER A 123 4.40 12.54 -0.38
C SER A 123 5.36 13.71 -0.21
N VAL A 124 6.62 13.42 0.16
CA VAL A 124 7.67 14.44 0.27
C VAL A 124 7.92 15.12 -1.08
N ALA A 125 8.07 14.33 -2.14
CA ALA A 125 8.27 14.87 -3.48
C ALA A 125 7.06 15.72 -3.93
N TRP A 126 5.84 15.22 -3.73
CA TRP A 126 4.64 15.95 -4.06
C TRP A 126 4.56 17.31 -3.35
N ILE A 127 4.87 17.37 -2.05
CA ILE A 127 4.91 18.62 -1.27
C ILE A 127 5.98 19.58 -1.84
N ILE A 128 7.18 19.07 -2.13
CA ILE A 128 8.27 19.88 -2.71
C ILE A 128 7.85 20.47 -4.05
N TRP A 129 7.17 19.71 -4.89
CA TRP A 129 6.70 20.18 -6.20
C TRP A 129 5.80 21.42 -6.04
N TRP A 130 4.81 21.36 -5.14
CA TRP A 130 3.90 22.48 -4.88
C TRP A 130 4.59 23.68 -4.26
N ILE A 131 5.60 23.49 -3.41
CA ILE A 131 6.38 24.61 -2.86
C ILE A 131 7.14 25.34 -3.96
N ARG A 132 7.62 24.62 -4.98
CA ARG A 132 8.41 25.19 -6.09
C ARG A 132 7.56 25.83 -7.19
N HIS A 133 6.31 25.39 -7.37
CA HIS A 133 5.41 25.82 -8.43
C HIS A 133 4.22 26.63 -7.89
N ARG A 134 4.46 27.44 -6.85
CA ARG A 134 3.50 28.43 -6.35
C ARG A 134 3.36 29.60 -7.31
#